data_AF-A0A349YND1-F1
#
_entry.id   AF-A0A349YND1-F1
#
_cell.length_a   1.000
_cell.length_b   1.000
_cell.length_c   1.000
_cell.angle_alpha   90.00
_cell.angle_beta   90.00
_cell.angle_gamma   90.00
#
_symmetry.space_group_name_H-M   'P 1'
#
loop_
_entity.id
_entity.type
_entity.pdbx_description
1 polymer ?
#
loop_
_entity_poly.entity_id
_entity_poly.type
_entity_poly.pdbx_seq_one_letter_code
_entity_poly.pdbx_strand_id
1 'polypeptide(L)'
;MEAVLSVNGDSYSNNRHRDNGTIIRNGVIYRSQPTDVETCVLNWDGTMDIYSPGNIDIQQLVDRGAYQSWIFGPSLLDENGRANTSFQTWDYIRESHPRTAIGYYEPGHYCLLLVDGRQDNSRGMFLEEMAQLFEKLGCKAAYNLDGGHGSGVNAGLQIARGTYFKVVDSDDWLDEHAYMIVLQKLKKYSTLEARHLISNMPDLIVTNYVYDHLEEKTYRVMGYKNVFPIQTICSWNEIKHFLPTQYLIMHALIFRTDLLRKAGIQLPEHTFYVDNLFAYQPLPNVKYIYYMDVDLYHYFLGREDQSVNENILMERIDQQIRVTELVAGCVDLGEVKEKTPKLAAYMYRNISIMMAISSIHLLLIGTEEAYEKREKLWREIKKENKGMYYRLRYTTLSGLTYLPGKLGGKITLSGYQAAKKIYQFQ
;
A
#
# COMPACT_ATOMS: atom_id res chain seq x y z
N MET A 1 17.14 -8.16 -20.87
CA MET A 1 16.37 -9.29 -20.29
C MET A 1 15.00 -8.78 -19.96
N GLU A 2 13.98 -9.40 -20.53
CA GLU A 2 12.58 -9.22 -20.12
C GLU A 2 12.37 -10.12 -18.89
N ALA A 3 11.72 -9.60 -17.85
CA ALA A 3 11.41 -10.40 -16.67
C ALA A 3 10.29 -11.38 -17.04
N VAL A 4 10.49 -12.68 -16.77
CA VAL A 4 9.50 -13.74 -17.04
C VAL A 4 8.52 -13.91 -15.87
N LEU A 5 8.92 -13.48 -14.67
CA LEU A 5 8.15 -13.58 -13.43
C LEU A 5 8.65 -12.54 -12.42
N SER A 6 7.74 -11.97 -11.63
CA SER A 6 8.07 -11.07 -10.53
C SER A 6 7.24 -11.44 -9.31
N VAL A 7 7.89 -11.49 -8.16
CA VAL A 7 7.28 -11.77 -6.86
C VAL A 7 7.93 -10.87 -5.81
N ASN A 8 7.19 -10.56 -4.75
CA ASN A 8 7.73 -9.94 -3.54
C ASN A 8 8.87 -10.79 -2.94
N GLY A 9 9.84 -10.13 -2.33
CA GLY A 9 11.11 -10.73 -1.94
C GLY A 9 11.47 -10.46 -0.49
N ASP A 10 12.38 -9.51 -0.26
CA ASP A 10 13.04 -9.29 1.03
C ASP A 10 12.47 -8.10 1.80
N SER A 11 12.69 -8.04 3.13
CA SER A 11 12.35 -6.87 3.96
C SER A 11 13.45 -5.79 3.88
N TYR A 12 13.39 -4.96 2.84
CA TYR A 12 14.50 -4.07 2.48
C TYR A 12 14.68 -2.86 3.44
N SER A 13 13.62 -2.37 4.11
CA SER A 13 13.65 -1.01 4.68
C SER A 13 13.24 -0.82 6.14
N ASN A 14 12.89 -1.88 6.88
CA ASN A 14 12.57 -1.71 8.30
C ASN A 14 13.80 -1.20 9.09
N ASN A 15 13.62 -0.30 10.06
CA ASN A 15 14.72 0.22 10.90
C ASN A 15 15.53 -0.88 11.60
N ARG A 16 14.96 -2.09 11.74
CA ARG A 16 15.59 -3.29 12.29
C ARG A 16 16.39 -4.13 11.28
N HIS A 17 16.20 -3.91 9.97
CA HIS A 17 16.94 -4.56 8.88
C HIS A 17 17.96 -3.65 8.21
N ARG A 18 17.95 -2.33 8.51
CA ARG A 18 18.83 -1.33 7.89
C ARG A 18 20.31 -1.73 7.93
N ASP A 19 20.72 -2.35 9.03
CA ASP A 19 22.08 -2.84 9.27
C ASP A 19 22.15 -4.37 9.46
N ASN A 20 21.17 -5.13 8.95
CA ASN A 20 21.11 -6.59 9.14
C ASN A 20 21.38 -7.34 7.82
N GLY A 21 22.44 -8.15 7.78
CA GLY A 21 22.68 -9.12 6.71
C GLY A 21 23.25 -8.62 5.38
N THR A 22 23.65 -9.61 4.60
CA THR A 22 24.20 -9.60 3.23
C THR A 22 23.15 -9.42 2.10
N ILE A 23 23.13 -8.24 1.45
CA ILE A 23 22.32 -7.98 0.25
C ILE A 23 23.20 -8.05 -1.00
N ILE A 24 22.87 -8.98 -1.89
CA ILE A 24 23.42 -9.13 -3.24
C ILE A 24 22.27 -8.95 -4.24
N ARG A 25 22.42 -8.06 -5.23
CA ARG A 25 21.47 -7.94 -6.34
C ARG A 25 22.24 -7.91 -7.65
N ASN A 26 21.87 -8.80 -8.55
CA ASN A 26 22.52 -8.96 -9.84
C ASN A 26 24.04 -9.20 -9.74
N GLY A 27 24.48 -9.92 -8.70
CA GLY A 27 25.90 -10.15 -8.40
C GLY A 27 26.65 -8.94 -7.84
N VAL A 28 25.95 -7.84 -7.56
CA VAL A 28 26.53 -6.65 -6.93
C VAL A 28 26.19 -6.64 -5.44
N ILE A 29 27.19 -6.36 -4.60
CA ILE A 29 27.04 -6.22 -3.15
C ILE A 29 26.44 -4.85 -2.84
N TYR A 30 25.29 -4.83 -2.17
CA TYR A 30 24.62 -3.61 -1.70
C TYR A 30 24.72 -3.43 -0.18
N ARG A 31 24.84 -4.53 0.57
CA ARG A 31 25.01 -4.51 2.03
C ARG A 31 25.81 -5.73 2.46
N SER A 32 26.73 -5.52 3.40
CA SER A 32 27.55 -6.57 4.01
C SER A 32 27.57 -6.34 5.51
N GLN A 33 26.58 -6.90 6.21
CA GLN A 33 26.46 -6.80 7.66
C GLN A 33 26.22 -8.20 8.25
N PRO A 34 26.63 -8.45 9.50
CA PRO A 34 26.25 -9.66 10.21
C PRO A 34 24.73 -9.82 10.29
N THR A 35 24.25 -11.07 10.40
CA THR A 35 22.82 -11.35 10.55
C THR A 35 22.54 -12.44 11.58
N ASP A 36 21.40 -12.31 12.25
CA ASP A 36 20.81 -13.25 13.19
C ASP A 36 19.73 -14.15 12.54
N VAL A 37 19.47 -13.96 11.25
CA VAL A 37 18.54 -14.76 10.44
C VAL A 37 19.26 -15.45 9.28
N GLU A 38 18.62 -16.44 8.69
CA GLU A 38 19.17 -17.17 7.55
C GLU A 38 19.19 -16.32 6.28
N THR A 39 20.22 -16.49 5.45
CA THR A 39 20.35 -15.82 4.16
C THR A 39 20.12 -16.83 3.03
N CYS A 40 19.07 -16.64 2.24
CA CYS A 40 18.87 -17.39 0.99
C CYS A 40 19.63 -16.71 -0.14
N VAL A 41 20.33 -17.47 -0.98
CA VAL A 41 21.11 -16.99 -2.11
C VAL A 41 20.71 -17.78 -3.36
N LEU A 42 20.35 -17.06 -4.42
CA LEU A 42 20.21 -17.61 -5.76
C LEU A 42 21.48 -17.29 -6.55
N ASN A 43 22.12 -18.30 -7.11
CA ASN A 43 23.35 -18.19 -7.88
C ASN A 43 23.09 -18.11 -9.40
N TRP A 44 24.07 -17.62 -10.16
CA TRP A 44 24.02 -17.49 -11.62
C TRP A 44 23.87 -18.84 -12.35
N ASP A 45 24.37 -19.92 -11.77
CA ASP A 45 24.22 -21.27 -12.30
C ASP A 45 22.82 -21.86 -12.03
N GLY A 46 21.96 -21.13 -11.31
CA GLY A 46 20.62 -21.54 -10.92
C GLY A 46 20.55 -22.30 -9.60
N THR A 47 21.67 -22.57 -8.93
CA THR A 47 21.61 -23.16 -7.58
C THR A 47 21.00 -22.19 -6.58
N MET A 48 20.27 -22.71 -5.59
CA MET A 48 19.74 -21.95 -4.47
C MET A 48 20.28 -22.53 -3.16
N ASP A 49 21.00 -21.71 -2.41
CA ASP A 49 21.62 -22.07 -1.14
C ASP A 49 21.00 -21.26 0.01
N ILE A 50 20.89 -21.86 1.20
CA ILE A 50 20.45 -21.16 2.40
C ILE A 50 21.57 -21.27 3.44
N TYR A 51 22.05 -20.13 3.91
CA TYR A 51 23.13 -20.02 4.87
C TYR A 51 22.58 -19.70 6.26
N SER A 52 23.07 -20.42 7.27
CA SER A 52 22.77 -20.13 8.66
C SER A 52 23.24 -18.73 9.06
N PRO A 53 22.61 -18.12 10.08
CA PRO A 53 23.01 -16.83 10.60
C PRO A 53 24.47 -16.79 11.04
N GLY A 54 25.09 -15.62 10.91
CA GLY A 54 26.48 -15.40 11.28
C GLY A 54 27.19 -14.41 10.36
N ASN A 55 28.51 -14.44 10.42
CA ASN A 55 29.34 -13.66 9.51
C ASN A 55 29.59 -14.49 8.24
N ILE A 56 28.91 -14.12 7.16
CA ILE A 56 29.08 -14.76 5.85
C ILE A 56 30.11 -13.95 5.06
N ASP A 57 31.12 -14.61 4.50
CA ASP A 57 32.05 -13.97 3.57
C ASP A 57 31.32 -13.67 2.25
N ILE A 58 30.82 -12.44 2.15
CA ILE A 58 30.03 -11.98 1.02
C ILE A 58 30.84 -11.96 -0.28
N GLN A 59 32.15 -11.71 -0.21
CA GLN A 59 32.99 -11.70 -1.39
C GLN A 59 33.14 -13.11 -1.92
N GLN A 60 33.31 -14.09 -1.03
CA GLN A 60 33.30 -15.50 -1.40
C GLN A 60 31.96 -15.93 -2.03
N LEU A 61 30.82 -15.42 -1.56
CA LEU A 61 29.51 -15.69 -2.20
C LEU A 61 29.47 -15.18 -3.63
N VAL A 62 29.89 -13.93 -3.87
CA VAL A 62 29.92 -13.34 -5.22
C VAL A 62 30.92 -14.07 -6.12
N ASP A 63 32.10 -14.41 -5.61
CA ASP A 63 33.12 -15.17 -6.33
C ASP A 63 32.61 -16.58 -6.72
N ARG A 64 31.70 -17.15 -5.92
CA ARG A 64 31.00 -18.41 -6.20
C ARG A 64 29.76 -18.25 -7.10
N GLY A 65 29.45 -17.04 -7.53
CA GLY A 65 28.39 -16.76 -8.48
C GLY A 65 27.05 -16.35 -7.87
N ALA A 66 27.01 -15.86 -6.62
CA ALA A 66 25.79 -15.30 -6.04
C ALA A 66 25.17 -14.21 -6.94
N TYR A 67 23.89 -14.34 -7.25
CA TYR A 67 23.14 -13.43 -8.12
C TYR A 67 22.13 -12.59 -7.34
N GLN A 68 21.28 -13.21 -6.51
CA GLN A 68 20.36 -12.54 -5.60
C GLN A 68 20.51 -13.10 -4.19
N SER A 69 20.22 -12.29 -3.16
CA SER A 69 20.06 -12.80 -1.79
C SER A 69 18.79 -12.30 -1.11
N TRP A 70 18.24 -13.06 -0.17
CA TRP A 70 17.09 -12.67 0.64
C TRP A 70 17.39 -12.95 2.12
N ILE A 71 16.99 -12.03 3.00
CA ILE A 71 17.30 -12.00 4.43
C ILE A 71 16.01 -11.72 5.21
N PHE A 72 15.07 -12.65 5.06
CA PHE A 72 13.77 -12.61 5.70
C PHE A 72 13.51 -13.95 6.39
N GLY A 73 13.41 -15.00 5.57
CA GLY A 73 13.31 -16.36 6.02
C GLY A 73 12.01 -16.61 6.79
N PRO A 74 11.96 -17.73 7.53
CA PRO A 74 13.01 -18.75 7.68
C PRO A 74 13.09 -19.71 6.48
N SER A 75 14.09 -20.61 6.51
CA SER A 75 14.09 -21.85 5.75
C SER A 75 12.93 -22.74 6.18
N LEU A 76 12.29 -23.38 5.19
CA LEU A 76 11.12 -24.22 5.41
C LEU A 76 11.47 -25.71 5.41
N LEU A 77 12.59 -26.10 4.79
CA LEU A 77 13.08 -27.47 4.72
C LEU A 77 14.49 -27.58 5.30
N ASP A 78 14.82 -28.75 5.84
CA ASP A 78 16.18 -29.10 6.24
C ASP A 78 17.07 -29.48 5.05
N GLU A 79 18.34 -29.81 5.32
CA GLU A 79 19.33 -30.22 4.31
C GLU A 79 18.95 -31.47 3.51
N ASN A 80 18.00 -32.27 4.00
CA ASN A 80 17.50 -33.49 3.37
C ASN A 80 16.14 -33.26 2.66
N GLY A 81 15.67 -32.01 2.57
CA GLY A 81 14.38 -31.66 1.98
C GLY A 81 13.18 -32.05 2.84
N ARG A 82 13.36 -32.24 4.15
CA ARG A 82 12.29 -32.58 5.10
C ARG A 82 11.73 -31.31 5.73
N ALA A 83 10.43 -31.29 6.03
CA ALA A 83 9.79 -30.15 6.67
C ALA A 83 10.44 -29.82 8.02
N ASN A 84 10.86 -28.57 8.19
CA ASN A 84 11.31 -28.07 9.49
C ASN A 84 10.14 -28.04 10.49
N THR A 85 10.44 -28.36 11.75
CA THR A 85 9.50 -28.29 12.88
C THR A 85 9.84 -27.18 13.87
N SER A 86 10.97 -26.50 13.65
CA SER A 86 11.35 -25.31 14.39
C SER A 86 11.97 -24.31 13.43
N PHE A 87 11.75 -23.02 13.70
CA PHE A 87 12.09 -21.95 12.79
C PHE A 87 12.87 -20.87 13.51
N GLN A 88 14.03 -20.50 12.97
CA GLN A 88 14.80 -19.37 13.47
C GLN A 88 14.22 -18.06 12.94
N THR A 89 13.13 -17.64 13.56
CA THR A 89 12.38 -16.44 13.18
C THR A 89 11.65 -15.85 14.38
N TRP A 90 11.16 -14.63 14.22
CA TRP A 90 10.44 -13.90 15.26
C TRP A 90 9.01 -14.42 15.44
N ASP A 91 8.48 -14.28 16.65
CA ASP A 91 7.18 -14.85 17.03
C ASP A 91 6.05 -14.44 16.09
N TYR A 92 6.01 -13.18 15.64
CA TYR A 92 4.96 -12.70 14.75
C TYR A 92 4.96 -13.37 13.36
N ILE A 93 6.11 -13.91 12.89
CA ILE A 93 6.21 -14.61 11.60
C ILE A 93 5.67 -16.05 11.74
N ARG A 94 5.68 -16.60 12.95
CA ARG A 94 5.23 -17.97 13.23
C ARG A 94 3.72 -18.12 13.16
N GLU A 95 2.96 -17.04 13.37
CA GLU A 95 1.50 -17.03 13.25
C GLU A 95 1.01 -17.33 11.82
N SER A 96 -0.27 -17.68 11.67
CA SER A 96 -0.89 -17.88 10.34
C SER A 96 -0.98 -16.56 9.57
N HIS A 97 -0.42 -16.52 8.36
CA HIS A 97 -0.42 -15.33 7.48
C HIS A 97 -0.65 -15.72 6.02
N PRO A 98 -1.08 -14.76 5.17
CA PRO A 98 -0.79 -14.83 3.75
C PRO A 98 0.72 -14.90 3.58
N ARG A 99 1.19 -15.77 2.69
CA ARG A 99 2.61 -16.05 2.56
C ARG A 99 3.06 -15.99 1.12
N THR A 100 4.33 -15.70 0.96
CA THR A 100 5.05 -15.87 -0.28
C THR A 100 6.28 -16.68 0.03
N ALA A 101 6.56 -17.71 -0.77
CA ALA A 101 7.75 -18.52 -0.60
C ALA A 101 8.26 -19.02 -1.95
N ILE A 102 9.55 -19.32 -1.99
CA ILE A 102 10.23 -19.95 -3.11
C ILE A 102 10.66 -21.36 -2.72
N GLY A 103 10.39 -22.33 -3.57
CA GLY A 103 10.88 -23.71 -3.48
C GLY A 103 11.86 -24.00 -4.62
N TYR A 104 12.87 -24.82 -4.33
CA TYR A 104 13.95 -25.19 -5.24
C TYR A 104 14.00 -26.70 -5.43
N TYR A 105 14.01 -27.15 -6.69
CA TYR A 105 14.16 -28.57 -7.05
C TYR A 105 15.59 -28.89 -7.50
N GLU A 106 16.10 -28.10 -8.43
CA GLU A 106 17.42 -28.22 -9.04
C GLU A 106 17.73 -26.95 -9.85
N PRO A 107 18.96 -26.74 -10.33
CA PRO A 107 19.35 -25.48 -10.96
C PRO A 107 18.43 -25.07 -12.10
N GLY A 108 17.81 -23.89 -11.99
CA GLY A 108 16.86 -23.38 -12.98
C GLY A 108 15.41 -23.88 -12.83
N HIS A 109 15.11 -24.75 -11.87
CA HIS A 109 13.77 -25.26 -11.60
C HIS A 109 13.30 -24.91 -10.19
N TYR A 110 12.31 -24.03 -10.12
CA TYR A 110 11.74 -23.50 -8.88
C TYR A 110 10.21 -23.54 -8.93
N CYS A 111 9.59 -23.47 -7.76
CA CYS A 111 8.19 -23.09 -7.64
C CYS A 111 8.06 -21.85 -6.75
N LEU A 112 7.07 -21.02 -7.05
CA LEU A 112 6.64 -19.96 -6.15
C LEU A 112 5.28 -20.36 -5.59
N LEU A 113 5.13 -20.20 -4.28
CA LEU A 113 3.87 -20.40 -3.60
C LEU A 113 3.39 -19.07 -3.05
N LEU A 114 2.20 -18.67 -3.47
CA LEU A 114 1.46 -17.58 -2.85
C LEU A 114 0.28 -18.18 -2.10
N VAL A 115 0.22 -17.89 -0.82
CA VAL A 115 -0.84 -18.32 0.08
C VAL A 115 -1.69 -17.10 0.37
N ASP A 116 -2.95 -17.17 -0.01
CA ASP A 116 -3.94 -16.20 0.42
C ASP A 116 -4.24 -16.41 1.91
N GLY A 117 -4.61 -15.36 2.63
CA GLY A 117 -4.81 -15.46 4.07
C GLY A 117 -5.52 -14.26 4.68
N ARG A 118 -5.85 -14.36 5.97
CA ARG A 118 -6.62 -13.36 6.75
C ARG A 118 -8.07 -13.20 6.27
N GLN A 119 -8.66 -14.29 5.78
CA GLN A 119 -10.07 -14.41 5.37
C GLN A 119 -10.74 -15.57 6.15
N ASP A 120 -12.07 -15.58 6.24
CA ASP A 120 -12.80 -16.63 6.98
C ASP A 120 -12.64 -18.04 6.37
N ASN A 121 -12.56 -18.11 5.04
CA ASN A 121 -12.32 -19.34 4.29
C ASN A 121 -10.82 -19.61 4.06
N SER A 122 -9.94 -18.65 4.37
CA SER A 122 -8.50 -18.78 4.24
C SER A 122 -7.78 -17.98 5.32
N ARG A 123 -7.43 -18.64 6.43
CA ARG A 123 -6.64 -18.02 7.51
C ARG A 123 -5.18 -17.73 7.12
N GLY A 124 -4.75 -18.19 5.95
CA GLY A 124 -3.33 -18.29 5.60
C GLY A 124 -2.71 -19.60 6.10
N MET A 125 -1.38 -19.66 6.14
CA MET A 125 -0.67 -20.85 6.58
C MET A 125 0.34 -20.52 7.69
N PHE A 126 0.48 -21.44 8.64
CA PHE A 126 1.61 -21.49 9.55
C PHE A 126 2.89 -21.91 8.80
N LEU A 127 4.06 -21.64 9.37
CA LEU A 127 5.33 -22.03 8.76
C LEU A 127 5.47 -23.56 8.65
N GLU A 128 4.96 -24.29 9.64
CA GLU A 128 4.91 -25.75 9.67
C GLU A 128 4.10 -26.31 8.50
N GLU A 129 2.97 -25.66 8.17
CA GLU A 129 2.12 -26.07 7.05
C GLU A 129 2.78 -25.77 5.70
N MET A 130 3.46 -24.63 5.61
CA MET A 130 4.26 -24.27 4.44
C MET A 130 5.38 -25.29 4.22
N ALA A 131 6.12 -25.62 5.28
CA ALA A 131 7.18 -26.62 5.27
C ALA A 131 6.67 -27.99 4.80
N GLN A 132 5.56 -28.47 5.36
CA GLN A 132 4.94 -29.74 4.95
C GLN A 132 4.49 -29.72 3.49
N LEU A 133 3.95 -28.59 3.01
CA LEU A 133 3.55 -28.46 1.61
C LEU A 133 4.76 -28.51 0.67
N PHE A 134 5.85 -27.80 0.97
CA PHE A 134 7.06 -27.85 0.16
C PHE A 134 7.74 -29.23 0.17
N GLU A 135 7.73 -29.93 1.31
CA GLU A 135 8.17 -31.33 1.39
C GLU A 135 7.31 -32.20 0.48
N LYS A 136 5.98 -32.06 0.54
CA LYS A 136 5.03 -32.81 -0.29
C LYS A 136 5.19 -32.51 -1.79
N LEU A 137 5.53 -31.27 -2.14
CA LEU A 137 5.83 -30.87 -3.51
C LEU A 137 7.17 -31.45 -4.00
N GLY A 138 8.03 -31.95 -3.10
CA GLY A 138 9.31 -32.58 -3.44
C GLY A 138 10.45 -31.58 -3.64
N CYS A 139 10.36 -30.39 -3.03
CA CYS A 139 11.45 -29.41 -3.07
C CYS A 139 12.64 -29.90 -2.25
N LYS A 140 13.86 -29.58 -2.69
CA LYS A 140 15.11 -29.83 -1.93
C LYS A 140 15.38 -28.74 -0.90
N ALA A 141 14.96 -27.52 -1.20
CA ALA A 141 15.01 -26.38 -0.28
C ALA A 141 13.79 -25.49 -0.50
N ALA A 142 13.37 -24.78 0.53
CA ALA A 142 12.34 -23.75 0.42
C ALA A 142 12.56 -22.63 1.42
N TYR A 143 12.19 -21.41 1.06
CA TYR A 143 12.46 -20.19 1.84
C TYR A 143 11.27 -19.24 1.82
N ASN A 144 10.91 -18.73 2.99
CA ASN A 144 9.81 -17.77 3.15
C ASN A 144 10.26 -16.33 2.81
N LEU A 145 9.42 -15.59 2.10
CA LEU A 145 9.64 -14.23 1.59
C LEU A 145 8.70 -13.22 2.28
N ASP A 146 9.04 -11.93 2.23
CA ASP A 146 8.27 -10.83 2.83
C ASP A 146 7.02 -10.46 2.00
N GLY A 147 5.85 -10.38 2.64
CA GLY A 147 4.49 -10.43 2.09
C GLY A 147 3.63 -9.15 2.13
N GLY A 148 4.18 -7.94 2.16
CA GLY A 148 3.39 -6.70 2.34
C GLY A 148 2.92 -5.98 1.06
N HIS A 149 1.68 -5.45 1.04
CA HIS A 149 1.18 -4.57 -0.03
C HIS A 149 2.10 -3.33 -0.24
N GLY A 150 2.51 -2.67 0.86
CA GLY A 150 3.40 -1.51 0.80
C GLY A 150 4.77 -1.81 0.19
N SER A 151 5.37 -2.97 0.48
CA SER A 151 6.66 -3.37 -0.12
C SER A 151 6.52 -3.68 -1.61
N GLY A 152 5.40 -4.28 -2.04
CA GLY A 152 5.07 -4.50 -3.45
C GLY A 152 5.03 -3.19 -4.27
N VAL A 153 4.32 -2.17 -3.79
CA VAL A 153 4.24 -0.86 -4.46
C VAL A 153 5.60 -0.17 -4.49
N ASN A 154 6.34 -0.17 -3.37
CA ASN A 154 7.67 0.46 -3.28
C ASN A 154 8.66 -0.18 -4.27
N ALA A 155 8.72 -1.52 -4.29
CA ALA A 155 9.59 -2.26 -5.21
C ALA A 155 9.19 -2.00 -6.67
N GLY A 156 7.88 -2.05 -6.98
CA GLY A 156 7.36 -1.74 -8.30
C GLY A 156 7.74 -0.33 -8.77
N LEU A 157 7.60 0.68 -7.92
CA LEU A 157 7.98 2.06 -8.23
C LEU A 157 9.49 2.22 -8.47
N GLN A 158 10.32 1.48 -7.74
CA GLN A 158 11.77 1.51 -7.90
C GLN A 158 12.21 0.98 -9.27
N ILE A 159 11.60 -0.11 -9.76
CA ILE A 159 12.00 -0.75 -11.01
C ILE A 159 11.25 -0.24 -12.25
N ALA A 160 10.12 0.45 -12.07
CA ALA A 160 9.28 0.93 -13.17
C ALA A 160 10.05 1.82 -14.16
N ARG A 161 9.95 1.52 -15.45
CA ARG A 161 10.59 2.33 -16.52
C ARG A 161 9.61 3.09 -17.40
N GLY A 162 8.31 2.88 -17.22
CA GLY A 162 7.27 3.59 -17.95
C GLY A 162 7.17 5.06 -17.56
N THR A 163 6.56 5.88 -18.43
CA THR A 163 6.26 7.29 -18.14
C THR A 163 5.22 7.45 -17.04
N TYR A 164 4.27 6.51 -16.98
CA TYR A 164 3.17 6.50 -16.02
C TYR A 164 3.19 5.22 -15.18
N PHE A 165 2.70 5.33 -13.94
CA PHE A 165 2.62 4.27 -12.96
C PHE A 165 1.18 4.13 -12.46
N LYS A 166 0.67 2.90 -12.42
CA LYS A 166 -0.66 2.53 -11.94
C LYS A 166 -0.54 1.31 -11.03
N VAL A 167 -1.08 1.41 -9.83
CA VAL A 167 -1.28 0.26 -8.93
C VAL A 167 -2.64 -0.35 -9.22
N VAL A 168 -2.68 -1.68 -9.25
CA VAL A 168 -3.90 -2.49 -9.32
C VAL A 168 -3.76 -3.54 -8.24
N ASP A 169 -4.73 -3.59 -7.33
CA ASP A 169 -4.75 -4.60 -6.28
C ASP A 169 -5.07 -5.98 -6.87
N SER A 170 -4.54 -7.03 -6.24
CA SER A 170 -4.59 -8.40 -6.79
C SER A 170 -5.99 -9.02 -6.76
N ASP A 171 -6.88 -8.47 -5.96
CA ASP A 171 -8.29 -8.83 -5.81
C ASP A 171 -9.25 -7.94 -6.62
N ASP A 172 -8.70 -6.99 -7.39
CA ASP A 172 -9.40 -6.08 -8.28
C ASP A 172 -9.10 -6.37 -9.75
N TRP A 173 -9.80 -5.68 -10.67
CA TRP A 173 -9.50 -5.77 -12.10
C TRP A 173 -9.71 -4.43 -12.83
N LEU A 174 -9.19 -4.36 -14.06
CA LEU A 174 -9.46 -3.25 -14.98
C LEU A 174 -10.43 -3.71 -16.05
N ASP A 175 -11.38 -2.85 -16.43
CA ASP A 175 -12.23 -3.10 -17.60
C ASP A 175 -11.37 -3.14 -18.87
N GLU A 176 -11.53 -4.20 -19.67
CA GLU A 176 -10.69 -4.44 -20.84
C GLU A 176 -10.82 -3.31 -21.88
N HIS A 177 -12.04 -2.85 -22.14
CA HIS A 177 -12.29 -1.83 -23.15
C HIS A 177 -11.78 -0.46 -22.70
N ALA A 178 -12.08 -0.06 -21.46
CA ALA A 178 -11.58 1.17 -20.86
C ALA A 178 -10.05 1.17 -20.77
N TYR A 179 -9.45 0.04 -20.42
CA TYR A 179 -8.00 -0.12 -20.37
C TYR A 179 -7.35 0.16 -21.72
N MET A 180 -7.92 -0.36 -22.81
CA MET A 180 -7.42 -0.09 -24.16
C MET A 180 -7.51 1.40 -24.55
N ILE A 181 -8.60 2.08 -24.18
CA ILE A 181 -8.76 3.53 -24.40
C ILE A 181 -7.69 4.31 -23.62
N VAL A 182 -7.45 3.95 -22.36
CA VAL A 182 -6.44 4.57 -21.50
C VAL A 182 -5.04 4.34 -22.05
N LEU A 183 -4.67 3.10 -22.39
CA LEU A 183 -3.37 2.78 -22.97
C LEU A 183 -3.09 3.56 -24.26
N GLN A 184 -4.08 3.68 -25.15
CA GLN A 184 -3.94 4.48 -26.37
C GLN A 184 -3.63 5.94 -26.05
N LYS A 185 -4.29 6.52 -25.04
CA LYS A 185 -4.04 7.89 -24.59
C LYS A 185 -2.65 8.05 -23.97
N LEU A 186 -2.22 7.13 -23.10
CA LEU A 186 -0.88 7.13 -22.49
C LEU A 186 0.22 7.00 -23.55
N LYS A 187 0.03 6.11 -24.53
CA LYS A 187 0.96 5.94 -25.66
C LYS A 187 1.06 7.21 -26.50
N LYS A 188 -0.07 7.88 -26.76
CA LYS A 188 -0.08 9.17 -27.47
C LYS A 188 0.74 10.22 -26.71
N TYR A 189 0.53 10.38 -25.40
CA TYR A 189 1.32 11.31 -24.60
C TYR A 189 2.81 10.99 -24.60
N SER A 190 3.16 9.72 -24.39
CA SER A 190 4.56 9.26 -24.42
C SER A 190 5.22 9.53 -25.77
N THR A 191 4.50 9.35 -26.87
CA THR A 191 4.99 9.64 -28.24
C THR A 191 5.19 11.15 -28.45
N LEU A 192 4.24 11.97 -28.00
CA LEU A 192 4.33 13.43 -28.12
C LEU A 192 5.50 13.97 -27.30
N GLU A 193 5.70 13.46 -26.08
CA GLU A 193 6.83 13.81 -25.21
C GLU A 193 8.17 13.45 -25.86
N ALA A 194 8.31 12.22 -26.34
CA ALA A 194 9.53 11.73 -26.99
C ALA A 194 9.89 12.51 -28.27
N ARG A 195 8.90 13.13 -28.94
CA ARG A 195 9.10 13.97 -30.13
C ARG A 195 9.20 15.46 -29.80
N HIS A 196 9.15 15.84 -28.52
CA HIS A 196 9.10 17.24 -28.07
C HIS A 196 7.95 18.05 -28.70
N LEU A 197 6.81 17.39 -28.96
CA LEU A 197 5.61 17.99 -29.58
C LEU A 197 4.56 18.43 -28.56
N ILE A 198 4.84 18.29 -27.26
CA ILE A 198 3.97 18.72 -26.18
C ILE A 198 4.81 19.34 -25.07
N SER A 199 4.39 20.51 -24.59
CA SER A 199 5.10 21.26 -23.55
C SER A 199 4.63 20.87 -22.14
N ASN A 200 3.34 20.55 -22.00
CA ASN A 200 2.70 20.26 -20.72
C ASN A 200 2.12 18.84 -20.74
N MET A 201 2.83 17.92 -20.10
CA MET A 201 2.35 16.56 -19.88
C MET A 201 1.45 16.50 -18.65
N PRO A 202 0.37 15.70 -18.66
CA PRO A 202 -0.37 15.42 -17.44
C PRO A 202 0.54 14.73 -16.41
N ASP A 203 0.63 15.32 -15.23
CA ASP A 203 1.28 14.77 -14.04
C ASP A 203 0.44 13.66 -13.39
N LEU A 204 -0.89 13.84 -13.49
CA LEU A 204 -1.89 12.93 -12.96
C LEU A 204 -2.99 12.72 -14.02
N ILE A 205 -3.28 11.46 -14.31
CA ILE A 205 -4.47 11.06 -15.04
C ILE A 205 -5.47 10.50 -14.04
N VAL A 206 -6.71 10.98 -14.12
CA VAL A 206 -7.82 10.53 -13.28
C VAL A 206 -8.81 9.78 -14.16
N THR A 207 -9.21 8.58 -13.75
CA THR A 207 -10.29 7.80 -14.37
C THR A 207 -11.46 7.65 -13.40
N ASN A 208 -12.59 7.15 -13.88
CA ASN A 208 -13.62 6.65 -12.97
C ASN A 208 -13.17 5.30 -12.41
N TYR A 209 -13.81 4.91 -11.31
CA TYR A 209 -13.74 3.56 -10.77
C TYR A 209 -15.16 3.11 -10.39
N VAL A 210 -15.36 1.81 -10.30
CA VAL A 210 -16.65 1.17 -9.99
C VAL A 210 -16.49 0.46 -8.65
N TYR A 211 -17.39 0.74 -7.72
CA TYR A 211 -17.57 -0.12 -6.55
C TYR A 211 -18.40 -1.32 -6.96
N ASP A 212 -17.83 -2.52 -6.90
CA ASP A 212 -18.50 -3.77 -7.26
C ASP A 212 -18.80 -4.60 -6.01
N HIS A 213 -20.06 -4.64 -5.58
CA HIS A 213 -20.53 -5.51 -4.51
C HIS A 213 -20.99 -6.84 -5.14
N LEU A 214 -20.04 -7.71 -5.48
CA LEU A 214 -20.34 -8.92 -6.26
C LEU A 214 -21.35 -9.86 -5.56
N GLU A 215 -21.30 -9.94 -4.23
CA GLU A 215 -22.24 -10.76 -3.44
C GLU A 215 -23.66 -10.20 -3.49
N GLU A 216 -23.81 -8.88 -3.44
CA GLU A 216 -25.09 -8.18 -3.49
C GLU A 216 -25.58 -7.91 -4.92
N LYS A 217 -24.72 -8.15 -5.92
CA LYS A 217 -24.94 -7.85 -7.35
C LYS A 217 -25.28 -6.39 -7.62
N THR A 218 -24.69 -5.48 -6.85
CA THR A 218 -24.82 -4.04 -7.05
C THR A 218 -23.49 -3.44 -7.46
N TYR A 219 -23.56 -2.38 -8.27
CA TYR A 219 -22.37 -1.62 -8.65
C TYR A 219 -22.64 -0.13 -8.62
N ARG A 220 -21.61 0.66 -8.30
CA ARG A 220 -21.69 2.12 -8.26
C ARG A 220 -20.48 2.75 -8.92
N VAL A 221 -20.73 3.45 -10.02
CA VAL A 221 -19.71 4.22 -10.73
C VAL A 221 -19.39 5.51 -9.98
N MET A 222 -18.10 5.75 -9.76
CA MET A 222 -17.54 6.92 -9.12
C MET A 222 -16.74 7.72 -10.14
N GLY A 223 -17.40 8.72 -10.74
CA GLY A 223 -16.78 9.64 -11.69
C GLY A 223 -16.57 11.04 -11.14
N TYR A 224 -15.87 11.88 -11.91
CA TYR A 224 -15.41 13.22 -11.51
C TYR A 224 -15.78 14.34 -12.51
N LYS A 225 -16.77 14.11 -13.37
CA LYS A 225 -17.26 15.08 -14.37
C LYS A 225 -17.69 16.44 -13.81
N ASN A 226 -18.10 16.49 -12.55
CA ASN A 226 -18.43 17.73 -11.84
C ASN A 226 -17.20 18.47 -11.29
N VAL A 227 -16.05 17.80 -11.20
CA VAL A 227 -14.80 18.31 -10.60
C VAL A 227 -13.83 18.78 -11.67
N PHE A 228 -13.55 17.93 -12.65
CA PHE A 228 -12.55 18.15 -13.69
C PHE A 228 -13.19 18.36 -15.07
N PRO A 229 -12.59 19.18 -15.94
CA PRO A 229 -12.98 19.22 -17.35
C PRO A 229 -12.66 17.87 -18.02
N ILE A 230 -13.62 17.35 -18.77
CA ILE A 230 -13.52 16.04 -19.42
C ILE A 230 -12.50 16.11 -20.56
N GLN A 231 -11.58 15.14 -20.60
CA GLN A 231 -10.60 14.96 -21.67
C GLN A 231 -9.77 16.21 -21.99
N THR A 232 -9.54 17.05 -20.98
CA THR A 232 -8.81 18.32 -21.10
C THR A 232 -7.80 18.42 -19.97
N ILE A 233 -6.60 18.93 -20.28
CA ILE A 233 -5.58 19.21 -19.26
C ILE A 233 -6.04 20.42 -18.46
N CYS A 234 -5.98 20.33 -17.13
CA CYS A 234 -6.29 21.44 -16.24
C CYS A 234 -5.31 21.48 -15.06
N SER A 235 -5.24 22.63 -14.40
CA SER A 235 -4.58 22.80 -13.13
C SER A 235 -5.58 22.72 -11.97
N TRP A 236 -5.06 22.61 -10.75
CA TRP A 236 -5.85 22.71 -9.53
C TRP A 236 -6.66 24.02 -9.41
N ASN A 237 -6.29 25.09 -10.11
CA ASN A 237 -7.05 26.34 -10.07
C ASN A 237 -8.33 26.28 -10.91
N GLU A 238 -8.40 25.36 -11.87
CA GLU A 238 -9.52 25.21 -12.80
C GLU A 238 -10.55 24.18 -12.34
N ILE A 239 -10.23 23.38 -11.31
CA ILE A 239 -11.18 22.40 -10.78
C ILE A 239 -12.40 23.10 -10.15
N LYS A 240 -13.52 22.39 -10.15
CA LYS A 240 -14.74 22.78 -9.43
C LYS A 240 -14.75 22.16 -8.04
N HIS A 241 -15.89 21.62 -7.60
CA HIS A 241 -16.09 21.12 -6.24
C HIS A 241 -16.35 19.63 -6.24
N PHE A 242 -15.63 18.92 -5.38
CA PHE A 242 -15.91 17.53 -5.05
C PHE A 242 -17.21 17.43 -4.25
N LEU A 243 -18.06 16.45 -4.59
CA LEU A 243 -19.20 16.06 -3.76
C LEU A 243 -18.71 15.41 -2.47
N PRO A 244 -19.53 15.39 -1.39
CA PRO A 244 -19.16 14.81 -0.10
C PRO A 244 -18.65 13.35 -0.16
N THR A 245 -19.03 12.57 -1.17
CA THR A 245 -18.60 11.18 -1.35
C THR A 245 -17.42 11.01 -2.32
N GLN A 246 -16.96 12.08 -2.99
CA GLN A 246 -15.89 12.01 -3.98
C GLN A 246 -14.52 12.32 -3.37
N TYR A 247 -13.62 11.36 -3.48
CA TYR A 247 -12.21 11.43 -3.10
C TYR A 247 -11.35 10.87 -4.22
N LEU A 248 -10.17 11.43 -4.42
CA LEU A 248 -9.11 10.84 -5.22
C LEU A 248 -8.47 9.72 -4.39
N ILE A 249 -8.76 8.48 -4.77
CA ILE A 249 -8.20 7.26 -4.17
C ILE A 249 -7.33 6.55 -5.19
N MET A 250 -6.40 5.70 -4.75
CA MET A 250 -5.46 4.98 -5.63
C MET A 250 -6.11 4.35 -6.88
N HIS A 251 -7.29 3.76 -6.72
CA HIS A 251 -8.12 3.14 -7.77
C HIS A 251 -8.41 4.10 -8.95
N ALA A 252 -8.53 5.41 -8.72
CA ALA A 252 -8.80 6.41 -9.74
C ALA A 252 -7.54 7.02 -10.40
N LEU A 253 -6.35 6.78 -9.84
CA LEU A 253 -5.17 7.59 -10.14
C LEU A 253 -4.13 6.83 -10.96
N ILE A 254 -3.58 7.52 -11.96
CA ILE A 254 -2.41 7.11 -12.75
C ILE A 254 -1.44 8.29 -12.72
N PHE A 255 -0.32 8.14 -12.02
CA PHE A 255 0.67 9.22 -11.86
C PHE A 255 1.81 9.09 -12.87
N ARG A 256 2.44 10.21 -13.20
CA ARG A 256 3.80 10.16 -13.78
C ARG A 256 4.76 9.48 -12.80
N THR A 257 5.58 8.56 -13.31
CA THR A 257 6.49 7.75 -12.48
C THR A 257 7.58 8.60 -11.83
N ASP A 258 8.14 9.57 -12.55
CA ASP A 258 9.15 10.50 -12.03
C ASP A 258 8.58 11.44 -10.96
N LEU A 259 7.32 11.84 -11.09
CA LEU A 259 6.62 12.63 -10.07
C LEU A 259 6.49 11.87 -8.76
N LEU A 260 6.09 10.59 -8.78
CA LEU A 260 6.00 9.77 -7.56
C LEU A 260 7.35 9.67 -6.83
N ARG A 261 8.45 9.48 -7.59
CA ARG A 261 9.80 9.46 -7.03
C ARG A 261 10.20 10.82 -6.45
N LYS A 262 9.89 11.91 -7.16
CA LYS A 262 10.16 13.27 -6.70
C LYS A 262 9.37 13.62 -5.44
N ALA A 263 8.15 13.12 -5.31
CA ALA A 263 7.32 13.27 -4.12
C ALA A 263 7.83 12.44 -2.92
N GLY A 264 8.82 11.56 -3.12
CA GLY A 264 9.39 10.74 -2.07
C GLY A 264 8.43 9.66 -1.55
N ILE A 265 7.61 9.09 -2.43
CA ILE A 265 6.65 8.05 -2.05
C ILE A 265 7.40 6.82 -1.56
N GLN A 266 7.16 6.51 -0.28
CA GLN A 266 7.61 5.30 0.39
C GLN A 266 6.48 4.85 1.30
N LEU A 267 5.77 3.79 0.91
CA LEU A 267 4.65 3.28 1.70
C LEU A 267 5.18 2.49 2.91
N PRO A 268 4.65 2.72 4.12
CA PRO A 268 4.98 1.91 5.28
C PRO A 268 4.70 0.42 5.03
N GLU A 269 5.68 -0.43 5.32
CA GLU A 269 5.54 -1.88 5.23
C GLU A 269 4.63 -2.40 6.34
N HIS A 270 3.99 -3.57 6.11
CA HIS A 270 3.07 -4.22 7.03
C HIS A 270 1.99 -3.31 7.63
N THR A 271 1.53 -2.32 6.87
CA THR A 271 0.56 -1.31 7.33
C THR A 271 -0.61 -1.26 6.34
N PHE A 272 -1.84 -1.39 6.85
CA PHE A 272 -3.08 -1.19 6.08
C PHE A 272 -3.33 0.29 5.81
N TYR A 273 -4.20 0.60 4.85
CA TYR A 273 -4.64 1.96 4.50
C TYR A 273 -3.56 2.87 3.89
N VAL A 274 -2.40 2.32 3.51
CA VAL A 274 -1.29 3.05 2.90
C VAL A 274 -1.61 3.59 1.49
N ASP A 275 -2.69 3.12 0.88
CA ASP A 275 -3.28 3.67 -0.35
C ASP A 275 -3.63 5.17 -0.19
N ASN A 276 -3.99 5.60 1.02
CA ASN A 276 -4.21 7.02 1.33
C ASN A 276 -2.93 7.85 1.17
N LEU A 277 -1.77 7.33 1.60
CA LEU A 277 -0.48 8.00 1.41
C LEU A 277 -0.13 8.07 -0.08
N PHE A 278 -0.31 6.96 -0.81
CA PHE A 278 -0.08 6.92 -2.26
C PHE A 278 -0.92 7.96 -3.01
N ALA A 279 -2.20 8.10 -2.65
CA ALA A 279 -3.11 9.05 -3.29
C ALA A 279 -2.87 10.52 -2.87
N TYR A 280 -2.38 10.74 -1.65
CA TYR A 280 -2.34 12.08 -1.03
C TYR A 280 -1.00 12.78 -1.17
N GLN A 281 0.11 12.11 -0.80
CA GLN A 281 1.43 12.71 -0.70
C GLN A 281 1.94 13.32 -2.03
N PRO A 282 1.66 12.76 -3.24
CA PRO A 282 2.13 13.35 -4.50
C PRO A 282 1.40 14.61 -4.95
N LEU A 283 0.21 14.89 -4.41
CA LEU A 283 -0.69 15.92 -4.96
C LEU A 283 -0.07 17.34 -5.03
N PRO A 284 0.75 17.80 -4.06
CA PRO A 284 1.44 19.09 -4.16
C PRO A 284 2.40 19.19 -5.34
N ASN A 285 2.90 18.08 -5.87
CA ASN A 285 3.80 18.04 -7.03
C ASN A 285 3.05 17.99 -8.37
N VAL A 286 1.74 17.69 -8.35
CA VAL A 286 0.88 17.64 -9.54
C VAL A 286 0.53 19.06 -9.98
N LYS A 287 0.94 19.45 -11.20
CA LYS A 287 0.56 20.72 -11.82
C LYS A 287 -0.55 20.55 -12.85
N TYR A 288 -0.47 19.48 -13.64
CA TYR A 288 -1.39 19.19 -14.74
C TYR A 288 -2.16 17.90 -14.52
N ILE A 289 -3.48 17.99 -14.53
CA ILE A 289 -4.42 16.90 -14.32
C ILE A 289 -5.18 16.66 -15.62
N TYR A 290 -5.36 15.41 -16.01
CA TYR A 290 -6.17 15.03 -17.16
C TYR A 290 -7.21 13.99 -16.75
N TYR A 291 -8.48 14.36 -16.79
CA TYR A 291 -9.57 13.46 -16.43
C TYR A 291 -10.14 12.74 -17.66
N MET A 292 -10.22 11.41 -17.57
CA MET A 292 -10.86 10.53 -18.54
C MET A 292 -12.14 9.97 -17.91
N ASP A 293 -13.28 10.33 -18.50
CA ASP A 293 -14.59 9.79 -18.11
C ASP A 293 -14.75 8.37 -18.67
N VAL A 294 -13.99 7.44 -18.09
CA VAL A 294 -13.95 6.02 -18.42
C VAL A 294 -13.94 5.20 -17.14
N ASP A 295 -14.77 4.17 -17.09
CA ASP A 295 -14.93 3.27 -15.95
C ASP A 295 -13.83 2.22 -15.99
N LEU A 296 -12.61 2.63 -15.62
CA LEU A 296 -11.41 1.82 -15.81
C LEU A 296 -11.28 0.74 -14.73
N TYR A 297 -11.46 1.12 -13.47
CA TYR A 297 -11.05 0.30 -12.34
C TYR A 297 -12.26 -0.29 -11.64
N HIS A 298 -12.31 -1.59 -11.47
CA HIS A 298 -13.34 -2.29 -10.69
C HIS A 298 -12.78 -2.65 -9.32
N TYR A 299 -13.31 -1.95 -8.30
CA TYR A 299 -12.93 -2.12 -6.91
C TYR A 299 -13.90 -3.10 -6.25
N PHE A 300 -13.42 -4.29 -5.96
CA PHE A 300 -14.22 -5.36 -5.38
C PHE A 300 -14.52 -5.07 -3.91
N LEU A 301 -15.79 -4.90 -3.57
CA LEU A 301 -16.27 -4.61 -2.22
C LEU A 301 -17.27 -5.66 -1.71
N GLY A 302 -17.50 -5.62 -0.40
CA GLY A 302 -18.59 -6.36 0.24
C GLY A 302 -18.21 -7.71 0.81
N ARG A 303 -16.92 -7.96 1.06
CA ARG A 303 -16.46 -9.16 1.76
C ARG A 303 -16.21 -8.87 3.25
N GLU A 304 -16.51 -9.82 4.11
CA GLU A 304 -16.39 -9.66 5.57
C GLU A 304 -14.94 -9.45 6.04
N ASP A 305 -13.96 -9.97 5.28
CA ASP A 305 -12.52 -9.97 5.55
C ASP A 305 -11.78 -8.66 5.14
N GLN A 306 -12.47 -7.73 4.47
CA GLN A 306 -11.82 -6.51 3.98
C GLN A 306 -11.41 -5.57 5.10
N SER A 307 -10.25 -4.92 4.95
CA SER A 307 -9.76 -3.95 5.94
C SER A 307 -10.68 -2.74 6.13
N VAL A 308 -11.57 -2.47 5.19
CA VAL A 308 -12.57 -1.39 5.27
C VAL A 308 -13.81 -1.78 6.06
N ASN A 309 -13.99 -3.06 6.41
CA ASN A 309 -15.05 -3.52 7.29
C ASN A 309 -14.90 -2.89 8.69
N GLU A 310 -16.01 -2.43 9.29
CA GLU A 310 -16.02 -1.72 10.58
C GLU A 310 -15.34 -2.54 11.70
N ASN A 311 -15.59 -3.85 11.77
CA ASN A 311 -15.01 -4.71 12.81
C ASN A 311 -13.49 -4.84 12.63
N ILE A 312 -13.04 -5.12 11.41
CA ILE A 312 -11.62 -5.26 11.09
C ILE A 312 -10.87 -3.94 11.27
N LEU A 313 -11.50 -2.82 10.91
CA LEU A 313 -10.91 -1.50 11.12
C LEU A 313 -10.76 -1.19 12.61
N MET A 314 -11.72 -1.58 13.45
CA MET A 314 -11.59 -1.46 14.91
C MET A 314 -10.42 -2.31 15.45
N GLU A 315 -10.28 -3.55 14.98
CA GLU A 315 -9.15 -4.41 15.36
C GLU A 315 -7.79 -3.82 14.92
N ARG A 316 -7.77 -3.12 13.79
CA ARG A 316 -6.56 -2.52 13.20
C ARG A 316 -6.45 -1.01 13.43
N ILE A 317 -7.14 -0.48 14.43
CA ILE A 317 -7.27 0.96 14.65
C ILE A 317 -5.91 1.68 14.79
N ASP A 318 -4.91 1.02 15.36
CA ASP A 318 -3.57 1.58 15.52
C ASP A 318 -2.88 1.83 14.17
N GLN A 319 -3.14 0.99 13.17
CA GLN A 319 -2.63 1.20 11.82
C GLN A 319 -3.32 2.37 11.14
N GLN A 320 -4.64 2.49 11.31
CA GLN A 320 -5.42 3.63 10.79
C GLN A 320 -4.95 4.96 11.43
N ILE A 321 -4.70 4.97 12.74
CA ILE A 321 -4.13 6.14 13.44
C ILE A 321 -2.76 6.48 12.86
N ARG A 322 -1.86 5.49 12.75
CA ARG A 322 -0.52 5.68 12.19
C ARG A 322 -0.57 6.29 10.79
N VAL A 323 -1.41 5.76 9.90
CA VAL A 323 -1.55 6.32 8.54
C VAL A 323 -2.14 7.72 8.57
N THR A 324 -3.11 8.00 9.44
CA THR A 324 -3.68 9.36 9.60
C THR A 324 -2.61 10.36 10.02
N GLU A 325 -1.74 10.00 10.98
CA GLU A 325 -0.62 10.83 11.42
C GLU A 325 0.39 11.05 10.27
N LEU A 326 0.75 9.99 9.55
CA LEU A 326 1.65 10.10 8.39
C LEU A 326 1.08 11.01 7.30
N VAL A 327 -0.20 10.87 6.95
CA VAL A 327 -0.87 11.72 5.96
C VAL A 327 -0.92 13.17 6.44
N ALA A 328 -1.23 13.41 7.71
CA ALA A 328 -1.28 14.76 8.27
C ALA A 328 0.11 15.44 8.31
N GLY A 329 1.17 14.66 8.55
CA GLY A 329 2.54 15.16 8.68
C GLY A 329 3.34 15.23 7.37
N CYS A 330 2.92 14.55 6.30
CA CYS A 330 3.73 14.43 5.08
C CYS A 330 3.79 15.69 4.20
N VAL A 331 2.87 16.66 4.39
CA VAL A 331 2.76 17.85 3.56
C VAL A 331 2.46 19.10 4.40
N ASP A 332 3.21 20.18 4.18
CA ASP A 332 2.87 21.49 4.73
C ASP A 332 1.70 22.13 3.96
N LEU A 333 0.49 22.00 4.50
CA LEU A 333 -0.71 22.58 3.89
C LEU A 333 -0.76 24.12 3.93
N GLY A 334 0.07 24.77 4.75
CA GLY A 334 0.27 26.21 4.70
C GLY A 334 0.89 26.63 3.37
N GLU A 335 2.02 26.02 3.02
CA GLU A 335 2.69 26.27 1.73
C GLU A 335 1.80 25.89 0.53
N VAL A 336 1.11 24.74 0.61
CA VAL A 336 0.19 24.32 -0.46
C VAL A 336 -0.93 25.33 -0.63
N LYS A 337 -1.47 25.90 0.46
CA LYS A 337 -2.53 26.89 0.40
C LYS A 337 -2.06 28.20 -0.26
N GLU A 338 -0.82 28.62 0.00
CA GLU A 338 -0.23 29.81 -0.64
C GLU A 338 -0.09 29.63 -2.16
N LYS A 339 0.33 28.44 -2.60
CA LYS A 339 0.51 28.13 -4.03
C LYS A 339 -0.82 27.82 -4.74
N THR A 340 -1.66 27.03 -4.09
CA THR A 340 -2.85 26.40 -4.68
C THR A 340 -3.97 26.21 -3.63
N PRO A 341 -4.78 27.25 -3.35
CA PRO A 341 -5.82 27.21 -2.31
C PRO A 341 -6.86 26.09 -2.48
N LYS A 342 -7.25 25.77 -3.72
CA LYS A 342 -8.23 24.71 -4.02
C LYS A 342 -7.69 23.31 -3.68
N LEU A 343 -6.42 23.05 -3.97
CA LEU A 343 -5.75 21.81 -3.57
C LEU A 343 -5.66 21.70 -2.05
N ALA A 344 -5.21 22.77 -1.36
CA ALA A 344 -5.14 22.76 0.09
C ALA A 344 -6.51 22.49 0.73
N ALA A 345 -7.59 23.09 0.20
CA ALA A 345 -8.95 22.83 0.68
C ALA A 345 -9.35 21.36 0.52
N TYR A 346 -9.03 20.73 -0.62
CA TYR A 346 -9.24 19.30 -0.84
C TYR A 346 -8.38 18.44 0.12
N MET A 347 -7.12 18.78 0.32
CA MET A 347 -6.21 18.05 1.20
C MET A 347 -6.61 18.14 2.68
N TYR A 348 -7.06 19.30 3.17
CA TYR A 348 -7.65 19.43 4.51
C TYR A 348 -8.89 18.56 4.68
N ARG A 349 -9.71 18.44 3.63
CA ARG A 349 -10.90 17.58 3.66
C ARG A 349 -10.52 16.11 3.82
N ASN A 350 -9.49 15.61 3.11
CA ASN A 350 -9.02 14.23 3.25
C ASN A 350 -8.57 13.92 4.69
N ILE A 351 -7.71 14.77 5.27
CA ILE A 351 -7.28 14.59 6.67
C ILE A 351 -8.50 14.61 7.61
N SER A 352 -9.47 15.51 7.37
CA SER A 352 -10.68 15.59 8.19
C SER A 352 -11.47 14.28 8.21
N ILE A 353 -11.54 13.55 7.10
CA ILE A 353 -12.29 12.30 7.07
C ILE A 353 -11.53 11.17 7.72
N MET A 354 -10.22 11.09 7.49
CA MET A 354 -9.38 10.11 8.19
C MET A 354 -9.48 10.31 9.71
N MET A 355 -9.40 11.57 10.16
CA MET A 355 -9.62 11.95 11.56
C MET A 355 -11.01 11.60 12.09
N ALA A 356 -12.05 11.79 11.27
CA ALA A 356 -13.42 11.45 11.62
C ALA A 356 -13.59 9.93 11.76
N ILE A 357 -13.09 9.15 10.81
CA ILE A 357 -13.08 7.68 10.81
C ILE A 357 -12.36 7.18 12.06
N SER A 358 -11.11 7.61 12.31
CA SER A 358 -10.36 7.20 13.51
C SER A 358 -11.10 7.57 14.79
N SER A 359 -11.64 8.79 14.87
CA SER A 359 -12.37 9.25 16.06
C SER A 359 -13.65 8.45 16.33
N ILE A 360 -14.40 8.11 15.28
CA ILE A 360 -15.65 7.34 15.40
C ILE A 360 -15.34 5.89 15.83
N HIS A 361 -14.36 5.24 15.21
CA HIS A 361 -14.02 3.85 15.54
C HIS A 361 -13.42 3.73 16.94
N LEU A 362 -12.63 4.71 17.40
CA LEU A 362 -12.17 4.75 18.79
C LEU A 362 -13.33 4.93 19.79
N LEU A 363 -14.37 5.68 19.42
CA LEU A 363 -15.58 5.77 20.23
C LEU A 363 -16.40 4.48 20.22
N LEU A 364 -16.43 3.73 19.11
CA LEU A 364 -17.10 2.43 19.01
C LEU A 364 -16.39 1.35 19.85
N ILE A 365 -15.06 1.34 19.86
CA ILE A 365 -14.26 0.44 20.71
C ILE A 365 -14.58 0.66 22.20
N GLY A 366 -14.75 1.92 22.61
CA GLY A 366 -15.34 2.27 23.91
C GLY A 366 -14.51 1.95 25.16
N THR A 367 -13.24 1.52 25.00
CA THR A 367 -12.30 1.29 26.11
C THR A 367 -11.59 2.60 26.52
N GLU A 368 -11.13 2.71 27.77
CA GLU A 368 -10.37 3.89 28.23
C GLU A 368 -9.10 4.11 27.38
N GLU A 369 -8.41 3.03 26.97
CA GLU A 369 -7.27 3.09 26.04
C GLU A 369 -7.66 3.71 24.69
N ALA A 370 -8.84 3.39 24.14
CA ALA A 370 -9.32 3.97 22.89
C ALA A 370 -9.65 5.47 23.05
N TYR A 371 -10.17 5.88 24.19
CA TYR A 371 -10.36 7.30 24.50
C TYR A 371 -9.02 8.05 24.58
N GLU A 372 -8.02 7.47 25.24
CA GLU A 372 -6.66 8.04 25.32
C GLU A 372 -6.01 8.14 23.94
N LYS A 373 -6.11 7.09 23.12
CA LYS A 373 -5.64 7.09 21.72
C LYS A 373 -6.31 8.21 20.90
N ARG A 374 -7.61 8.43 21.09
CA ARG A 374 -8.35 9.51 20.42
C ARG A 374 -7.84 10.87 20.85
N GLU A 375 -7.68 11.12 22.15
CA GLU A 375 -7.13 12.39 22.63
C GLU A 375 -5.69 12.62 22.16
N LYS A 376 -4.86 11.57 22.18
CA LYS A 376 -3.47 11.62 21.70
C LYS A 376 -3.41 12.02 20.23
N LEU A 377 -4.20 11.40 19.36
CA LEU A 377 -4.24 11.72 17.93
C LEU A 377 -4.51 13.22 17.68
N TRP A 378 -5.53 13.78 18.33
CA TRP A 378 -5.85 15.21 18.20
C TRP A 378 -4.74 16.12 18.78
N ARG A 379 -4.09 15.68 19.87
CA ARG A 379 -3.00 16.42 20.51
C ARG A 379 -1.74 16.44 19.65
N GLU A 380 -1.38 15.33 19.00
CA GLU A 380 -0.21 15.29 18.11
C GLU A 380 -0.41 16.20 16.90
N ILE A 381 -1.59 16.19 16.26
CA ILE A 381 -1.88 17.15 15.18
C ILE A 381 -1.77 18.60 15.65
N LYS A 382 -2.24 18.91 16.86
CA LYS A 382 -2.11 20.27 17.44
C LYS A 382 -0.66 20.66 17.69
N LYS A 383 0.17 19.70 18.10
CA LYS A 383 1.59 19.90 18.38
C LYS A 383 2.37 20.13 17.10
N GLU A 384 2.10 19.35 16.06
CA GLU A 384 2.75 19.47 14.75
C GLU A 384 2.29 20.72 13.98
N ASN A 385 0.98 20.95 13.90
CA ASN A 385 0.43 22.08 13.16
C ASN A 385 -0.84 22.64 13.82
N LYS A 386 -0.65 23.68 14.65
CA LYS A 386 -1.76 24.37 15.32
C LYS A 386 -2.81 24.90 14.34
N GLY A 387 -2.38 25.47 13.21
CA GLY A 387 -3.30 26.02 12.19
C GLY A 387 -4.19 24.94 11.59
N MET A 388 -3.61 23.79 11.24
CA MET A 388 -4.34 22.60 10.80
C MET A 388 -5.31 22.11 11.86
N TYR A 389 -4.85 21.98 13.12
CA TYR A 389 -5.72 21.57 14.22
C TYR A 389 -6.96 22.47 14.36
N TYR A 390 -6.79 23.79 14.41
CA TYR A 390 -7.93 24.72 14.54
C TYR A 390 -8.87 24.63 13.34
N ARG A 391 -8.32 24.49 12.13
CA ARG A 391 -9.13 24.29 10.94
C ARG A 391 -9.93 22.99 11.02
N LEU A 392 -9.29 21.87 11.33
CA LEU A 392 -9.94 20.56 11.43
C LEU A 392 -11.00 20.54 12.55
N ARG A 393 -10.69 21.16 13.69
CA ARG A 393 -11.52 21.17 14.89
C ARG A 393 -12.80 22.01 14.77
N TYR A 394 -12.76 23.10 14.01
CA TYR A 394 -13.84 24.10 14.01
C TYR A 394 -14.49 24.33 12.65
N THR A 395 -13.92 23.83 11.55
CA THR A 395 -14.42 24.14 10.20
C THR A 395 -14.69 22.91 9.33
N THR A 396 -14.46 21.71 9.84
CA THR A 396 -14.56 20.47 9.06
C THR A 396 -15.30 19.37 9.82
N LEU A 397 -15.65 18.28 9.11
CA LEU A 397 -16.43 17.15 9.63
C LEU A 397 -15.81 16.53 10.88
N SER A 398 -14.48 16.36 10.92
CA SER A 398 -13.75 15.83 12.08
C SER A 398 -14.02 16.61 13.38
N GLY A 399 -14.31 17.91 13.29
CA GLY A 399 -14.63 18.72 14.47
C GLY A 399 -15.91 18.24 15.17
N LEU A 400 -16.88 17.75 14.39
CA LEU A 400 -18.14 17.18 14.90
C LEU A 400 -17.93 15.81 15.55
N THR A 401 -16.87 15.10 15.18
CA THR A 401 -16.52 13.80 15.77
C THR A 401 -15.60 13.92 16.98
N TYR A 402 -15.23 15.13 17.40
CA TYR A 402 -14.37 15.42 18.56
C TYR A 402 -15.02 16.40 19.55
N LEU A 403 -16.27 16.10 19.91
CA LEU A 403 -17.00 16.80 20.97
C LEU A 403 -16.49 16.39 22.37
N PRO A 404 -16.40 17.35 23.32
CA PRO A 404 -15.80 17.11 24.62
C PRO A 404 -16.68 16.20 25.50
N GLY A 405 -16.00 15.35 26.28
CA GLY A 405 -16.61 14.51 27.31
C GLY A 405 -17.48 13.35 26.79
N LYS A 406 -17.96 12.53 27.74
CA LYS A 406 -18.77 11.33 27.45
C LYS A 406 -20.09 11.66 26.73
N LEU A 407 -20.68 12.82 27.00
CA LEU A 407 -21.90 13.29 26.32
C LEU A 407 -21.64 13.63 24.85
N GLY A 408 -20.52 14.31 24.54
CA GLY A 408 -20.10 14.58 23.17
C GLY A 408 -19.82 13.31 22.37
N GLY A 409 -19.22 12.31 23.01
CA GLY A 409 -19.04 10.97 22.44
C GLY A 409 -20.36 10.30 22.05
N LYS A 410 -21.36 10.32 22.95
CA LYS A 410 -22.70 9.77 22.66
C LYS A 410 -23.37 10.47 21.47
N ILE A 411 -23.33 11.80 21.41
CA ILE A 411 -23.90 12.58 20.30
C ILE A 411 -23.24 12.19 18.97
N THR A 412 -21.92 12.03 18.97
CA THR A 412 -21.17 11.61 17.78
C THR A 412 -21.61 10.23 17.30
N LEU A 413 -21.70 9.26 18.21
CA LEU A 413 -22.13 7.90 17.89
C LEU A 413 -23.58 7.84 17.38
N SER A 414 -24.49 8.59 18.00
CA SER A 414 -25.88 8.68 17.53
C SER A 414 -25.97 9.29 16.13
N GLY A 415 -25.18 10.33 15.84
CA GLY A 415 -25.10 10.92 14.50
C GLY A 415 -24.55 9.95 13.46
N TYR A 416 -23.51 9.20 13.81
CA TYR A 416 -22.94 8.16 12.96
C TYR A 416 -23.95 7.04 12.65
N GLN A 417 -24.64 6.51 13.67
CA GLN A 417 -25.66 5.47 13.49
C GLN A 417 -26.84 5.94 12.63
N ALA A 418 -27.25 7.21 12.78
CA ALA A 418 -28.27 7.81 11.93
C ALA A 418 -27.79 7.93 10.47
N ALA A 419 -26.56 8.38 10.25
CA ALA A 419 -25.96 8.47 8.92
C ALA A 419 -25.84 7.07 8.27
N LYS A 420 -25.40 6.05 9.01
CA LYS A 420 -25.29 4.66 8.55
C LYS A 420 -26.64 4.11 8.06
N LYS A 421 -27.73 4.40 8.79
CA LYS A 421 -29.11 4.00 8.40
C LYS A 421 -29.63 4.72 7.15
N ILE A 422 -29.26 5.98 6.94
CA ILE A 422 -29.74 6.80 5.83
C ILE A 422 -28.97 6.51 4.55
N TYR A 423 -27.66 6.29 4.66
CA TYR A 423 -26.76 6.22 3.49
C TYR A 423 -26.38 4.80 3.05
N GLN A 424 -26.81 3.75 3.77
CA GLN A 424 -26.44 2.35 3.49
C GLN A 424 -24.98 2.24 3.04
N PHE A 425 -24.05 2.80 3.84
CA PHE A 425 -22.63 2.52 3.67
C PHE A 425 -22.41 1.08 4.14
N GLN A 426 -22.49 0.15 3.20
CA GLN A 426 -21.80 -1.15 3.22
C GLN A 426 -20.87 -1.17 2.02
#